data_AF-A0A9P8E8A4-F1
#
_entry.id   AF-A0A9P8E8A4-F1
#
_cell.length_a   1.000
_cell.length_b   1.000
_cell.length_c   1.000
_cell.angle_alpha   90.00
_cell.angle_beta   90.00
_cell.angle_gamma   90.00
#
_symmetry.space_group_name_H-M   'P 1'
#
loop_
_entity.id
_entity.type
_entity.pdbx_description
1 polymer ?
#
loop_
_entity_poly.entity_id
_entity_poly.type
_entity_poly.pdbx_seq_one_letter_code
_entity_poly.pdbx_strand_id
1 'polypeptide(L)' 'MRIITPENLHYPITVTRLLRKPQDQVDYNAPLFAYQYKTKVLEGDEETRENKLVERMCPS' A
#
# COMPACT_ATOMS: atom_id res chain seq x y z
N MET A 1 7.93 19.59 -6.86
CA MET A 1 7.46 18.22 -7.12
C MET A 1 6.76 17.73 -5.85
N ARG A 2 5.43 17.52 -5.89
CA ARG A 2 4.66 17.00 -4.75
C ARG A 2 4.41 15.51 -5.01
N ILE A 3 4.83 14.66 -4.08
CA ILE A 3 4.53 13.23 -4.16
C ILE A 3 3.11 13.06 -3.62
N ILE A 4 2.18 12.63 -4.47
CA ILE A 4 0.83 12.29 -4.03
C ILE A 4 0.83 10.81 -3.64
N THR A 5 0.71 10.56 -2.34
CA THR A 5 0.36 9.25 -1.81
C THR A 5 -1.14 9.21 -1.53
N PRO A 6 -1.82 8.05 -1.66
CA PRO A 6 -3.21 7.93 -1.25
C PRO A 6 -3.40 8.30 0.21
N GLU A 7 -4.55 8.89 0.55
CA GLU A 7 -4.85 9.28 1.94
C GLU A 7 -4.95 8.06 2.88
N ASN A 8 -5.32 6.90 2.33
CA ASN A 8 -5.42 5.63 3.07
C ASN A 8 -4.12 4.81 3.02
N LEU A 9 -2.97 5.47 2.90
CA LEU A 9 -1.68 4.79 2.92
C LEU A 9 -1.35 4.33 4.35
N HIS A 10 -1.51 3.04 4.61
CA HIS A 10 -1.16 2.48 5.91
C HIS A 10 0.34 2.21 6.01
N TYR A 11 0.94 2.62 7.12
CA TYR A 11 2.33 2.30 7.44
C TYR A 11 2.40 1.02 8.29
N PRO A 12 3.46 0.20 8.15
CA PRO A 12 4.62 0.40 7.27
C PRO A 12 4.35 -0.01 5.81
N ILE A 13 4.96 0.74 4.88
CA ILE A 13 4.96 0.42 3.45
C ILE A 13 6.30 -0.22 3.05
N THR A 14 6.26 -1.12 2.07
CA THR A 14 7.43 -1.70 1.42
C THR A 14 7.36 -1.35 -0.06
N VAL A 15 8.36 -0.62 -0.56
CA VAL A 15 8.46 -0.29 -1.98
C VAL A 15 8.86 -1.55 -2.75
N THR A 16 8.03 -1.97 -3.70
CA THR A 16 8.25 -3.22 -4.46
C THR A 16 8.93 -2.97 -5.79
N ARG A 17 8.65 -1.83 -6.44
CA ARG A 17 9.22 -1.50 -7.75
C ARG A 17 9.30 0.01 -7.96
N LEU A 18 10.41 0.47 -8.50
CA LEU A 18 10.55 1.84 -9.00
C LEU A 18 10.02 1.90 -10.44
N LEU A 19 9.07 2.82 -10.69
CA LEU A 19 8.46 3.03 -12.00
C LEU A 19 9.21 4.08 -12.81
N ARG A 20 9.99 4.93 -12.13
CA ARG A 20 10.74 6.04 -12.73
C ARG A 20 12.21 5.95 -12.36
N LYS A 21 13.05 6.40 -13.29
CA LYS A 21 14.51 6.48 -13.10
C LYS A 21 14.89 7.91 -12.68
N PRO A 22 16.05 8.08 -12.00
CA PRO A 22 16.62 9.40 -11.81
C PRO A 22 16.74 10.11 -13.17
N GLN A 23 16.35 11.39 -13.23
CA GLN A 23 16.39 12.25 -14.41
C GLN A 23 15.30 11.99 -15.48
N ASP A 24 14.37 11.05 -15.24
CA ASP A 24 13.20 10.89 -16.11
C ASP A 24 12.28 12.13 -16.00
N GLN A 25 11.66 12.54 -17.11
CA GLN A 25 10.61 13.57 -17.05
C GLN A 25 9.36 12.94 -16.47
N VAL A 26 8.91 13.46 -15.31
CA VAL A 26 7.74 12.96 -14.60
C VAL A 26 6.63 14.00 -14.67
N ASP A 27 5.48 13.60 -15.21
CA ASP A 27 4.28 14.42 -15.20
C ASP A 27 3.78 14.71 -13.78
N TYR A 28 3.01 15.78 -13.63
CA TYR A 28 2.40 16.13 -12.35
C TYR A 28 1.49 14.99 -11.87
N ASN A 29 1.69 14.55 -10.62
CA ASN A 29 0.97 13.44 -9.97
C ASN A 29 1.21 12.04 -10.58
N ALA A 30 2.21 11.86 -11.44
CA ALA A 30 2.51 10.53 -11.95
C ALA A 30 3.08 9.59 -10.86
N PRO A 31 2.72 8.29 -10.89
CA PRO A 31 3.20 7.32 -9.91
C PRO A 31 4.71 7.08 -10.08
N LEU A 32 5.45 7.16 -8.96
CA LEU A 32 6.90 7.02 -8.94
C LEU A 32 7.36 5.59 -8.63
N PHE A 33 6.59 4.88 -7.82
CA PHE A 33 6.90 3.54 -7.34
C PHE A 33 5.62 2.79 -7.01
N ALA A 34 5.66 1.47 -7.16
CA ALA A 34 4.67 0.57 -6.60
C ALA A 34 5.08 0.20 -5.17
N TYR A 35 4.10 0.01 -4.30
CA TYR A 35 4.33 -0.37 -2.91
C TYR A 35 3.32 -1.42 -2.46
N GLN A 36 3.66 -2.09 -1.38
CA GLN A 36 2.74 -2.93 -0.63
C GLN A 36 2.73 -2.46 0.82
N TYR A 37 1.60 -2.59 1.50
CA TYR A 37 1.50 -2.23 2.90
C TYR A 37 0.86 -3.34 3.72
N LYS A 38 1.20 -3.37 5.00
CA LYS A 38 0.56 -4.28 5.96
C LYS A 38 -0.61 -3.55 6.60
N THR A 39 -1.78 -4.16 6.58
CA THR A 39 -2.94 -3.68 7.32
C THR A 39 -3.60 -4.83 8.08
N LYS A 40 -4.29 -4.49 9.17
CA LYS A 40 -5.07 -5.44 9.95
C LYS A 40 -6.50 -5.38 9.45
N VAL A 41 -6.98 -6.50 8.92
CA VAL A 41 -8.38 -6.66 8.53
C VAL A 41 -9.10 -7.52 9.54
N LEU A 42 -10.38 -7.25 9.76
CA LEU A 42 -11.24 -8.13 10.55
C LEU A 42 -11.71 -9.25 9.62
N GLU A 43 -11.26 -10.47 9.87
CA GLU A 43 -11.76 -11.66 9.19
C GLU A 43 -12.69 -12.42 10.14
N GLY A 44 -13.87 -12.79 9.63
CA GLY A 44 -14.82 -13.61 10.37
C GLY A 44 -14.33 -15.06 10.38
N ASP A 45 -14.16 -15.61 11.57
CA ASP A 45 -13.76 -17.00 11.77
C ASP A 45 -15.03 -17.88 11.79
N GLU A 46 -15.17 -18.78 10.81
CA GLU A 46 -16.39 -19.59 10.62
C GLU A 46 -16.66 -20.57 11.78
N GLU A 47 -15.62 -20.95 12.52
CA GLU A 47 -15.71 -21.90 13.64
C GLU A 47 -16.17 -21.21 14.92
N THR A 48 -15.64 -20.02 15.20
CA THR A 48 -15.91 -19.29 16.45
C THR A 48 -17.01 -18.22 16.33
N ARG A 49 -17.38 -17.82 15.10
CA ARG A 49 -18.26 -16.66 14.81
C ARG A 49 -17.74 -15.34 15.39
N GLU A 50 -16.44 -15.27 15.65
CA GLU A 50 -15.76 -14.09 16.17
C GLU A 50 -14.93 -13.41 15.08
N ASN A 51 -14.81 -12.09 15.15
CA ASN A 51 -13.95 -11.35 14.23
C ASN A 51 -12.51 -11.36 14.77
N LYS A 52 -11.58 -11.93 14.01
CA LYS A 52 -10.15 -11.89 14.34
C LYS A 52 -9.45 -10.83 13.49
N LEU A 53 -8.56 -10.06 14.12
CA LEU A 53 -7.68 -9.14 13.40
C LEU A 53 -6.55 -9.95 12.75
N VAL A 54 -6.57 -10.03 11.42
CA VAL A 54 -5.55 -10.73 10.63
C VAL A 54 -4.71 -9.72 9.86
N GLU A 55 -3.39 -9.94 9.86
CA GLU A 55 -2.47 -9.12 9.08
C GLU A 55 -2.49 -9.57 7.61
N ARG A 56 -2.86 -8.66 6.70
CA ARG A 56 -2.83 -8.87 5.26
C ARG A 56 -1.84 -7.90 4.60
N MET A 57 -1.19 -8.38 3.55
CA MET A 57 -0.38 -7.53 2.66
C MET A 57 -1.24 -7.12 1.47
N CYS A 58 -1.39 -5.81 1.28
CA CYS A 58 -2.16 -5.23 0.19
C CYS A 58 -1.21 -4.51 -0.79
N PRO A 59 -1.23 -4.83 -2.09
CA PRO A 59 -0.50 -4.08 -3.10
C PRO A 59 -1.22 -2.76 -3.45
N SER A 60 -0.45 -1.76 -3.90
CA SER A 60 -0.92 -0.47 -4.42
C SER A 60 -1.44 -0.56 -5.86
#